data_AF-A0A8J5CP32-F1
#
_entry.id   AF-A0A8J5CP32-F1
#
_cell.length_a   1.000
_cell.length_b   1.000
_cell.length_c   1.000
_cell.angle_alpha   90.00
_cell.angle_beta   90.00
_cell.angle_gamma   90.00
#
_symmetry.space_group_name_H-M   'P 1'
#
loop_
_entity.id
_entity.type
_entity.pdbx_description
1 polymer ?
#
loop_
_entity_poly.entity_id
_entity_poly.type
_entity_poly.pdbx_seq_one_letter_code
_entity_poly.pdbx_strand_id
1 'polypeptide(L)'
;MLHICTDHYDQEETKSKDKKDKDKDKDKDKDKDKDKDKDKDKPEEKEVDLSSQQAVAVLGIALISMGEDIGAEMSFRQFGNLLRYCEPVIRRAVPLALGLISVSNPRLNILDTLSKFSHDSDSDVAHNAIFAMGLVGAGTNNARLAAMLRQLAQYHAKDPNNLFMVRLAQGLTHLGKGTMTLSPYHSNRQLMSPVAVAGLLATCIAFLDAKTLILGKSHYLLYSLVTAIQPRMLVTFDEQLNPLPVSVRVGQAVDVVGQAGKPKTITGFQTHTTPVLLSHGERAELATDEYTPLTPIMEGFVILKKNAEVDA
;
A
#
# COMPACT_ATOMS: atom_id res chain seq x y z
N MET A 1 5.79 -19.34 -0.65
CA MET A 1 5.45 -18.15 -1.45
C MET A 1 6.45 -17.96 -2.59
N LEU A 2 7.75 -17.76 -2.32
CA LEU A 2 8.75 -17.60 -3.39
C LEU A 2 8.87 -18.80 -4.34
N HIS A 3 8.73 -20.03 -3.85
CA HIS A 3 8.72 -21.25 -4.68
C HIS A 3 7.59 -21.25 -5.72
N ILE A 4 6.40 -20.78 -5.32
CA ILE A 4 5.22 -20.73 -6.20
C ILE A 4 5.40 -19.69 -7.32
N CYS A 5 6.17 -18.62 -7.04
CA CYS A 5 6.50 -17.60 -8.03
C CYS A 5 7.64 -18.00 -8.97
N THR A 6 8.43 -19.03 -8.63
CA THR A 6 9.51 -19.58 -9.47
C THR A 6 9.08 -20.73 -10.35
N ASP A 7 7.93 -21.35 -10.06
CA ASP A 7 7.34 -22.37 -10.92
C ASP A 7 6.75 -21.67 -12.16
N HIS A 8 7.45 -21.75 -13.30
CA HIS A 8 6.96 -21.27 -14.59
C HIS A 8 5.93 -22.26 -15.13
N TYR A 9 4.69 -21.80 -15.33
CA TYR A 9 3.65 -22.61 -15.96
C TYR A 9 3.42 -22.06 -17.37
N ASP A 10 4.12 -22.67 -18.34
CA ASP A 10 4.01 -22.28 -19.74
C ASP A 10 2.54 -22.43 -20.22
N GLN A 11 1.92 -21.29 -20.53
CA GLN A 11 0.55 -21.19 -21.08
C GLN A 11 0.38 -21.83 -22.48
N GLU A 12 1.41 -22.49 -23.02
CA GLU A 12 1.38 -23.20 -24.30
C GLU A 12 0.87 -24.65 -24.16
N GLU A 13 1.04 -25.29 -23.00
CA GLU A 13 0.52 -26.65 -22.77
C GLU A 13 -0.99 -26.70 -22.57
N THR A 14 -1.61 -25.62 -22.05
CA THR A 14 -3.06 -25.53 -21.86
C THR A 14 -3.81 -25.31 -23.17
N LYS A 15 -3.32 -24.43 -24.05
CA LYS A 15 -3.92 -24.21 -25.39
C LYS A 15 -3.84 -25.43 -26.32
N SER A 16 -2.80 -26.27 -26.15
CA SER A 16 -2.62 -27.48 -26.94
C SER A 16 -3.47 -28.66 -26.43
N LYS A 17 -3.78 -28.72 -25.13
CA LYS A 17 -4.77 -29.65 -24.56
C LYS A 17 -6.21 -29.24 -24.86
N ASP A 18 -6.57 -27.96 -24.73
CA ASP A 18 -7.91 -27.43 -25.05
C ASP A 18 -8.34 -27.69 -26.50
N LYS A 19 -7.39 -27.66 -27.45
CA LYS A 19 -7.67 -28.04 -28.85
C LYS A 19 -7.88 -29.54 -29.01
N LYS A 20 -7.17 -30.36 -28.24
CA LYS A 20 -7.22 -31.83 -28.32
C LYS A 20 -8.50 -32.41 -27.72
N ASP A 21 -9.04 -31.75 -26.70
CA ASP A 21 -10.30 -32.16 -26.07
C ASP A 21 -11.52 -31.70 -26.86
N LYS A 22 -11.49 -30.51 -27.50
CA LYS A 22 -12.55 -30.07 -28.43
C LYS A 22 -12.68 -30.91 -29.70
N ASP A 23 -11.59 -31.50 -30.19
CA ASP A 23 -11.64 -32.39 -31.37
C ASP A 23 -12.17 -33.80 -31.01
N LYS A 24 -12.09 -34.23 -29.74
CA LYS A 24 -12.65 -35.52 -29.30
C LYS A 24 -14.15 -35.49 -29.03
N ASP A 25 -14.71 -34.34 -28.64
CA ASP A 25 -16.14 -34.21 -28.34
C ASP A 25 -17.03 -34.12 -29.57
N LYS A 26 -16.49 -33.78 -30.75
CA LYS A 26 -17.27 -33.74 -32.00
C LYS A 26 -17.55 -35.11 -32.63
N ASP A 27 -16.79 -36.14 -32.28
CA ASP A 27 -16.92 -37.48 -32.88
C ASP A 27 -17.85 -38.44 -32.13
N LYS A 28 -18.44 -38.04 -30.99
CA LYS A 28 -19.31 -38.92 -30.17
C LYS A 28 -20.81 -38.63 -30.20
N ASP A 29 -21.27 -37.61 -30.93
CA ASP A 29 -22.69 -37.20 -30.95
C ASP A 29 -23.58 -37.93 -31.99
N LYS A 30 -23.29 -39.21 -32.28
CA LYS A 30 -24.18 -40.09 -33.06
C LYS A 30 -24.18 -41.51 -32.49
N ASP A 31 -24.94 -41.74 -31.42
CA ASP A 31 -25.95 -42.83 -31.38
C ASP A 31 -26.62 -42.98 -29.99
N LYS A 32 -27.96 -42.84 -30.02
CA LYS A 32 -29.00 -43.56 -29.25
C LYS A 32 -29.31 -43.23 -27.78
N ASP A 33 -30.49 -42.60 -27.69
CA ASP A 33 -31.54 -42.59 -26.65
C ASP A 33 -31.74 -43.82 -25.73
N LYS A 34 -32.21 -43.49 -24.50
CA LYS A 34 -32.95 -44.25 -23.45
C LYS A 34 -32.16 -45.09 -22.42
N ASP A 35 -32.02 -44.60 -21.18
CA ASP A 35 -32.89 -44.95 -20.03
C ASP A 35 -32.49 -44.19 -18.74
N LYS A 36 -33.46 -44.02 -17.83
CA LYS A 36 -33.46 -43.14 -16.65
C LYS A 36 -32.75 -43.69 -15.39
N ASP A 37 -32.24 -42.73 -14.61
CA ASP A 37 -32.10 -42.66 -13.14
C ASP A 37 -31.10 -43.58 -12.39
N LYS A 38 -29.96 -42.96 -12.01
CA LYS A 38 -29.27 -42.96 -10.69
C LYS A 38 -27.76 -43.07 -10.85
N ASP A 39 -27.04 -41.96 -10.71
CA ASP A 39 -26.07 -41.82 -9.62
C ASP A 39 -25.55 -40.38 -9.49
N LYS A 40 -25.29 -40.02 -8.23
CA LYS A 40 -25.08 -38.67 -7.71
C LYS A 40 -23.69 -38.11 -8.03
N ASP A 41 -23.69 -36.81 -8.36
CA ASP A 41 -22.69 -35.78 -8.02
C ASP A 41 -21.27 -36.26 -7.65
N LYS A 42 -20.36 -36.18 -8.62
CA LYS A 42 -18.94 -35.93 -8.34
C LYS A 42 -18.64 -34.50 -8.81
N PRO A 43 -18.16 -33.59 -7.94
CA PRO A 43 -17.78 -32.26 -8.35
C PRO A 43 -16.54 -32.35 -9.26
N GLU A 44 -16.66 -31.81 -10.47
CA GLU A 44 -15.53 -31.52 -11.34
C GLU A 44 -14.56 -30.57 -10.61
N GLU A 45 -13.33 -31.03 -10.38
CA GLU A 45 -12.23 -30.19 -9.92
C GLU A 45 -11.96 -29.14 -11.00
N LYS A 46 -12.45 -27.91 -10.79
CA LYS A 46 -12.06 -26.76 -11.60
C LYS A 46 -10.55 -26.59 -11.46
N GLU A 47 -9.83 -26.77 -12.56
CA GLU A 47 -8.39 -26.46 -12.65
C GLU A 47 -8.15 -25.06 -12.07
N VAL A 48 -7.35 -25.00 -11.00
CA VAL A 48 -7.08 -23.75 -10.29
C VAL A 48 -6.14 -22.93 -11.17
N ASP A 49 -6.51 -21.68 -11.49
CA ASP A 49 -5.60 -20.74 -12.15
C ASP A 49 -4.40 -20.43 -11.23
N LEU A 50 -3.30 -21.19 -11.35
CA LEU A 50 -2.07 -20.97 -10.57
C LEU A 50 -1.47 -19.57 -10.81
N SER A 51 -1.76 -18.93 -11.95
CA SER A 51 -1.35 -17.55 -12.25
C SER A 51 -1.96 -16.52 -11.28
N SER A 52 -3.20 -16.75 -10.84
CA SER A 52 -3.85 -15.92 -9.82
C SER A 52 -3.25 -16.17 -8.44
N GLN A 53 -2.89 -17.42 -8.13
CA GLN A 53 -2.18 -17.74 -6.88
C GLN A 53 -0.81 -17.06 -6.83
N GLN A 54 -0.10 -16.98 -7.95
CA GLN A 54 1.19 -16.27 -8.04
C GLN A 54 1.04 -14.77 -7.79
N ALA A 55 0.05 -14.11 -8.39
CA ALA A 55 -0.23 -12.69 -8.13
C ALA A 55 -0.52 -12.42 -6.64
N VAL A 56 -1.34 -13.28 -6.02
CA VAL A 56 -1.66 -13.19 -4.59
C VAL A 56 -0.42 -13.48 -3.73
N ALA A 57 0.44 -14.42 -4.13
CA ALA A 57 1.68 -14.71 -3.42
C ALA A 57 2.66 -13.53 -3.40
N VAL A 58 2.75 -12.77 -4.51
CA VAL A 58 3.56 -11.55 -4.61
C VAL A 58 3.04 -10.46 -3.67
N LEU A 59 1.72 -10.27 -3.59
CA LEU A 59 1.10 -9.36 -2.60
C LEU A 59 1.32 -9.85 -1.16
N GLY A 60 1.33 -11.18 -0.93
CA GLY A 60 1.62 -11.77 0.37
C GLY A 60 3.04 -11.47 0.86
N ILE A 61 4.04 -11.49 -0.03
CA ILE A 61 5.42 -11.08 0.30
C ILE A 61 5.46 -9.60 0.69
N ALA A 62 4.72 -8.75 -0.02
CA ALA A 62 4.61 -7.33 0.30
C ALA A 62 3.98 -7.08 1.68
N LEU A 63 2.96 -7.85 2.05
CA LEU A 63 2.31 -7.71 3.34
C LEU A 63 3.24 -8.07 4.51
N ILE A 64 4.00 -9.17 4.38
CA ILE A 64 4.96 -9.58 5.41
C ILE A 64 6.04 -8.52 5.59
N SER A 65 6.50 -7.92 4.49
CA SER A 65 7.57 -6.91 4.50
C SER A 65 7.11 -5.51 4.91
N MET A 66 5.81 -5.28 5.09
CA MET A 66 5.27 -3.97 5.46
C MET A 66 5.67 -3.52 6.89
N GLY A 67 5.95 -4.47 7.78
CA GLY A 67 6.23 -4.20 9.19
C GLY A 67 7.68 -3.84 9.51
N GLU A 68 8.62 -4.13 8.62
CA GLU A 68 10.06 -3.99 8.88
C GLU A 68 10.76 -3.23 7.76
N ASP A 69 11.48 -2.16 8.11
CA ASP A 69 12.21 -1.36 7.14
C ASP A 69 13.32 -2.18 6.42
N ILE A 70 13.91 -3.17 7.10
CA ILE A 70 14.91 -4.09 6.50
C ILE A 70 14.21 -5.07 5.55
N GLY A 71 13.07 -5.64 5.96
CA GLY A 71 12.26 -6.52 5.15
C GLY A 71 11.78 -5.85 3.85
N ALA A 72 11.42 -4.58 3.92
CA ALA A 72 11.04 -3.75 2.77
C ALA A 72 12.18 -3.63 1.73
N GLU A 73 13.42 -3.39 2.17
CA GLU A 73 14.58 -3.25 1.28
C GLU A 73 15.02 -4.59 0.67
N MET A 74 14.97 -5.66 1.45
CA MET A 74 15.24 -7.02 0.95
C MET A 74 14.20 -7.43 -0.08
N SER A 75 12.93 -7.16 0.19
CA SER A 75 11.82 -7.49 -0.71
C SER A 75 11.90 -6.66 -1.99
N PHE A 76 12.29 -5.38 -1.93
CA PHE A 76 12.53 -4.55 -3.11
C PHE A 76 13.55 -5.18 -4.09
N ARG A 77 14.65 -5.73 -3.56
CA ARG A 77 15.64 -6.44 -4.38
C ARG A 77 15.06 -7.72 -4.98
N GLN A 78 14.28 -8.46 -4.19
CA GLN A 78 13.64 -9.68 -4.66
C GLN A 78 12.60 -9.42 -5.76
N PHE A 79 11.85 -8.32 -5.68
CA PHE A 79 10.95 -7.90 -6.76
C PHE A 79 11.72 -7.54 -8.04
N GLY A 80 12.93 -6.99 -7.92
CA GLY A 80 13.82 -6.77 -9.07
C GLY A 80 14.14 -8.06 -9.83
N ASN A 81 14.32 -9.17 -9.12
CA ASN A 81 14.52 -10.49 -9.73
C ASN A 81 13.22 -11.06 -10.29
N LEU A 82 12.11 -10.99 -9.53
CA LEU A 82 10.78 -11.43 -9.99
C LEU A 82 10.37 -10.74 -11.31
N LEU A 83 10.69 -9.46 -11.48
CA LEU A 83 10.38 -8.73 -12.72
C LEU A 83 11.11 -9.24 -13.97
N ARG A 84 12.32 -9.79 -13.80
CA ARG A 84 13.15 -10.27 -14.93
C ARG A 84 12.79 -11.69 -15.33
N TYR A 85 12.47 -12.54 -14.37
CA TYR A 85 12.31 -13.97 -14.60
C TYR A 85 10.84 -14.40 -14.75
N CYS A 86 9.87 -13.66 -14.21
CA CYS A 86 8.48 -14.16 -14.10
C CYS A 86 7.53 -13.79 -15.25
N GLU A 87 6.40 -14.52 -15.26
CA GLU A 87 5.25 -14.35 -16.14
C GLU A 87 4.61 -12.95 -16.11
N PRO A 88 3.87 -12.56 -17.17
CA PRO A 88 3.26 -11.22 -17.28
C PRO A 88 2.28 -10.91 -16.15
N VAL A 89 1.63 -11.92 -15.56
CA VAL A 89 0.71 -11.76 -14.43
C VAL A 89 1.44 -11.26 -13.18
N ILE A 90 2.62 -11.81 -12.89
CA ILE A 90 3.48 -11.35 -11.80
C ILE A 90 3.99 -9.93 -12.08
N ARG A 91 4.37 -9.64 -13.33
CA ARG A 91 4.82 -8.29 -13.73
C ARG A 91 3.75 -7.21 -13.45
N ARG A 92 2.46 -7.53 -13.60
CA ARG A 92 1.34 -6.63 -13.28
C ARG A 92 1.12 -6.45 -11.77
N ALA A 93 1.43 -7.45 -10.96
CA ALA A 93 1.26 -7.42 -9.51
C ALA A 93 2.40 -6.71 -8.76
N VAL A 94 3.63 -6.73 -9.32
CA VAL A 94 4.81 -6.13 -8.67
C VAL A 94 4.66 -4.63 -8.34
N PRO A 95 4.14 -3.76 -9.23
CA PRO A 95 3.94 -2.35 -8.87
C PRO A 95 3.01 -2.17 -7.66
N LEU A 96 1.95 -2.98 -7.55
CA LEU A 96 1.03 -2.95 -6.40
C LEU A 96 1.73 -3.40 -5.10
N ALA A 97 2.56 -4.45 -5.20
CA ALA A 97 3.39 -4.91 -4.08
C ALA A 97 4.37 -3.82 -3.61
N LEU A 98 5.03 -3.11 -4.54
CA LEU A 98 5.89 -1.97 -4.22
C LEU A 98 5.12 -0.83 -3.54
N GLY A 99 3.88 -0.59 -3.96
CA GLY A 99 2.99 0.38 -3.32
C GLY A 99 2.63 0.00 -1.88
N LEU A 100 2.34 -1.27 -1.63
CA LEU A 100 1.98 -1.79 -0.30
C LEU A 100 3.14 -1.73 0.71
N ILE A 101 4.37 -1.98 0.27
CA ILE A 101 5.54 -1.95 1.16
C ILE A 101 5.83 -0.55 1.67
N SER A 102 5.48 0.46 0.88
CA SER A 102 5.86 1.86 1.14
C SER A 102 4.66 2.79 1.18
N VAL A 103 3.55 2.36 1.81
CA VAL A 103 2.35 3.18 1.99
C VAL A 103 2.69 4.44 2.79
N SER A 104 2.36 5.61 2.23
CA SER A 104 2.65 6.93 2.83
C SER A 104 4.15 7.16 3.17
N ASN A 105 5.07 6.40 2.58
CA ASN A 105 6.51 6.58 2.70
C ASN A 105 7.15 6.78 1.31
N PRO A 106 7.31 8.03 0.85
CA PRO A 106 7.87 8.30 -0.46
C PRO A 106 9.39 8.12 -0.48
N ARG A 107 9.86 6.87 -0.58
CA ARG A 107 11.27 6.56 -0.85
C ARG A 107 11.58 6.81 -2.33
N LEU A 108 12.64 7.58 -2.60
CA LEU A 108 13.01 7.96 -3.98
C LEU A 108 13.29 6.73 -4.87
N ASN A 109 13.94 5.70 -4.32
CA ASN A 109 14.26 4.48 -5.06
C ASN A 109 13.03 3.78 -5.64
N ILE A 110 11.90 3.80 -4.90
CA ILE A 110 10.65 3.17 -5.32
C ILE A 110 9.89 4.06 -6.29
N LEU A 111 9.94 5.38 -6.09
CA LEU A 111 9.34 6.33 -7.02
C LEU A 111 10.01 6.28 -8.40
N ASP A 112 11.33 6.16 -8.45
CA ASP A 112 12.08 6.09 -9.71
C ASP A 112 11.83 4.77 -10.46
N THR A 113 11.58 3.65 -9.77
CA THR A 113 11.17 2.40 -10.42
C THR A 113 9.73 2.43 -10.89
N LEU A 114 8.79 2.92 -10.07
CA LEU A 114 7.39 3.08 -10.46
C LEU A 114 7.21 4.07 -11.62
N SER A 115 8.05 5.11 -11.70
CA SER A 115 8.10 6.04 -12.84
C SER A 115 8.40 5.34 -14.15
N LYS A 116 9.37 4.41 -14.14
CA LYS A 116 9.70 3.61 -15.33
C LYS A 116 8.55 2.69 -15.72
N PHE A 117 7.88 2.07 -14.75
CA PHE A 117 6.72 1.21 -15.01
C PHE A 117 5.48 1.98 -15.50
N SER A 118 5.33 3.26 -15.16
CA SER A 118 4.22 4.07 -15.66
C SER A 118 4.28 4.35 -17.17
N HIS A 119 5.45 4.19 -17.80
CA HIS A 119 5.64 4.33 -19.25
C HIS A 119 5.76 2.96 -19.96
N ASP A 120 5.37 1.86 -19.30
CA ASP A 120 5.40 0.53 -19.92
C ASP A 120 4.35 0.44 -21.06
N SER A 121 4.61 -0.43 -22.04
CA SER A 121 3.73 -0.68 -23.18
C SER A 121 2.45 -1.43 -22.78
N ASP A 122 2.51 -2.28 -21.74
CA ASP A 122 1.31 -2.91 -21.18
C ASP A 122 0.54 -1.91 -20.33
N SER A 123 -0.65 -1.54 -20.80
CA SER A 123 -1.53 -0.61 -20.08
C SER A 123 -1.85 -1.12 -18.68
N ASP A 124 -1.99 -2.43 -18.44
CA ASP A 124 -2.35 -2.94 -17.10
C ASP A 124 -1.24 -2.69 -16.07
N VAL A 125 0.02 -2.83 -16.48
CA VAL A 125 1.19 -2.50 -15.65
C VAL A 125 1.25 -1.00 -15.39
N ALA A 126 0.99 -0.18 -16.41
CA ALA A 126 0.99 1.28 -16.29
C ALA A 126 -0.08 1.78 -15.31
N HIS A 127 -1.33 1.29 -15.39
CA HIS A 127 -2.40 1.63 -14.44
C HIS A 127 -2.01 1.27 -13.00
N ASN A 128 -1.46 0.07 -12.80
CA ASN A 128 -1.06 -0.41 -11.48
C ASN A 128 0.13 0.39 -10.92
N ALA A 129 1.08 0.79 -11.76
CA ALA A 129 2.20 1.63 -11.37
C ALA A 129 1.74 3.04 -10.97
N ILE A 130 0.82 3.65 -11.72
CA ILE A 130 0.26 4.97 -11.40
C ILE A 130 -0.50 4.92 -10.07
N PHE A 131 -1.32 3.90 -9.86
CA PHE A 131 -2.02 3.71 -8.60
C PHE A 131 -1.06 3.51 -7.42
N ALA A 132 -0.04 2.66 -7.59
CA ALA A 132 0.99 2.43 -6.57
C ALA A 132 1.75 3.71 -6.20
N MET A 133 2.05 4.59 -7.17
CA MET A 133 2.63 5.90 -6.89
C MET A 133 1.71 6.77 -6.02
N GLY A 134 0.40 6.73 -6.29
CA GLY A 134 -0.61 7.41 -5.47
C GLY A 134 -0.63 6.91 -4.02
N LEU A 135 -0.56 5.59 -3.82
CA LEU A 135 -0.50 4.97 -2.48
C LEU A 135 0.79 5.32 -1.72
N VAL A 136 1.95 5.29 -2.38
CA VAL A 136 3.25 5.63 -1.77
C VAL A 136 3.27 7.10 -1.32
N GLY A 137 2.68 7.97 -2.12
CA GLY A 137 2.58 9.40 -1.84
C GLY A 137 1.44 9.82 -0.94
N ALA A 138 0.57 8.90 -0.52
CA ALA A 138 -0.70 9.24 0.10
C ALA A 138 -0.52 10.10 1.35
N GLY A 139 -1.10 11.30 1.34
CA GLY A 139 -1.07 12.22 2.49
C GLY A 139 0.26 12.91 2.76
N THR A 140 1.29 12.71 1.93
CA THR A 140 2.65 13.24 2.18
C THR A 140 2.92 14.59 1.51
N ASN A 141 2.05 15.03 0.58
CA ASN A 141 2.26 16.26 -0.21
C ASN A 141 3.66 16.39 -0.83
N ASN A 142 4.32 15.27 -1.19
CA ASN A 142 5.68 15.34 -1.73
C ASN A 142 5.71 16.09 -3.08
N ALA A 143 6.42 17.22 -3.11
CA ALA A 143 6.49 18.10 -4.27
C ALA A 143 7.05 17.41 -5.52
N ARG A 144 8.02 16.50 -5.37
CA ARG A 144 8.63 15.76 -6.49
C ARG A 144 7.62 14.81 -7.13
N LEU A 145 6.91 14.04 -6.32
CA LEU A 145 5.87 13.12 -6.78
C LEU A 145 4.73 13.87 -7.46
N ALA A 146 4.28 14.98 -6.87
CA ALA A 146 3.22 15.81 -7.45
C ALA A 146 3.62 16.40 -8.81
N ALA A 147 4.89 16.80 -8.99
CA ALA A 147 5.40 17.25 -10.28
C ALA A 147 5.42 16.13 -11.32
N MET A 148 5.84 14.92 -10.92
CA MET A 148 5.87 13.76 -11.80
C MET A 148 4.47 13.31 -12.23
N LEU A 149 3.50 13.27 -11.32
CA LEU A 149 2.10 12.99 -11.64
C LEU A 149 1.48 14.05 -12.56
N ARG A 150 1.92 15.32 -12.47
CA ARG A 150 1.49 16.37 -13.41
C ARG A 150 2.03 16.14 -14.83
N GLN A 151 3.28 15.71 -14.95
CA GLN A 151 3.88 15.34 -16.25
C GLN A 151 3.18 14.13 -16.86
N LEU A 152 2.90 13.09 -16.06
CA LEU A 152 2.15 11.91 -16.49
C LEU A 152 0.73 12.23 -16.95
N ALA A 153 0.07 13.19 -16.30
CA ALA A 153 -1.26 13.65 -16.72
C ALA A 153 -1.25 14.29 -18.13
N GLN A 154 -0.18 15.01 -18.47
CA GLN A 154 0.00 15.59 -19.80
C GLN A 154 0.33 14.51 -20.84
N TYR A 155 1.17 13.54 -20.48
CA TYR A 155 1.55 12.43 -21.35
C TYR A 155 0.34 11.54 -21.71
N HIS A 156 -0.46 11.16 -20.72
CA HIS A 156 -1.65 10.33 -20.89
C HIS A 156 -2.94 11.10 -21.19
N ALA A 157 -2.86 12.35 -21.65
CA ALA A 157 -4.03 13.19 -21.91
C ALA A 157 -4.98 12.60 -22.97
N LYS A 158 -4.48 11.74 -23.86
CA LYS A 158 -5.26 11.09 -24.92
C LYS A 158 -6.08 9.89 -24.45
N ASP A 159 -5.67 9.23 -23.36
CA ASP A 159 -6.31 8.00 -22.86
C ASP A 159 -7.15 8.29 -21.61
N PRO A 160 -8.49 8.21 -21.66
CA PRO A 160 -9.35 8.53 -20.52
C PRO A 160 -9.08 7.66 -19.28
N ASN A 161 -8.76 6.38 -19.48
CA ASN A 161 -8.54 5.41 -18.40
C ASN A 161 -7.24 5.69 -17.64
N ASN A 162 -6.16 5.97 -18.36
CA ASN A 162 -4.88 6.36 -17.77
C ASN A 162 -5.01 7.70 -17.04
N LEU A 163 -5.73 8.65 -17.64
CA LEU A 163 -5.98 9.96 -17.04
C LEU A 163 -6.81 9.87 -15.74
N PHE A 164 -7.81 8.99 -15.69
CA PHE A 164 -8.56 8.70 -14.47
C PHE A 164 -7.64 8.20 -13.36
N MET A 165 -6.72 7.29 -13.67
CA MET A 165 -5.77 6.75 -12.70
C MET A 165 -4.79 7.81 -12.19
N VAL A 166 -4.27 8.66 -13.08
CA VAL A 166 -3.36 9.74 -12.67
C VAL A 166 -4.08 10.75 -11.77
N ARG A 167 -5.33 11.09 -12.07
CA ARG A 167 -6.14 11.99 -11.22
C ARG A 167 -6.43 11.37 -9.86
N LEU A 168 -6.72 10.08 -9.82
CA LEU A 168 -6.88 9.36 -8.55
C LEU A 168 -5.59 9.41 -7.73
N ALA A 169 -4.45 9.11 -8.34
CA ALA A 169 -3.15 9.20 -7.68
C ALA A 169 -2.86 10.61 -7.16
N GLN A 170 -3.15 11.67 -7.94
CA GLN A 170 -3.03 13.06 -7.50
C GLN A 170 -3.93 13.36 -6.30
N GLY A 171 -5.19 12.88 -6.31
CA GLY A 171 -6.10 13.00 -5.17
C GLY A 171 -5.57 12.34 -3.90
N LEU A 172 -4.97 11.14 -4.03
CA LEU A 172 -4.36 10.43 -2.91
C LEU A 172 -3.13 11.18 -2.35
N THR A 173 -2.29 11.79 -3.20
CA THR A 173 -1.12 12.55 -2.70
C THR A 173 -1.49 13.73 -1.82
N HIS A 174 -2.64 14.34 -2.07
CA HIS A 174 -3.17 15.50 -1.35
C HIS A 174 -4.33 15.15 -0.40
N LEU A 175 -4.41 13.88 0.04
CA LEU A 175 -5.50 13.38 0.91
C LEU A 175 -5.59 14.22 2.20
N GLY A 176 -6.78 14.78 2.47
CA GLY A 176 -6.98 15.70 3.60
C GLY A 176 -6.14 16.98 3.53
N LYS A 177 -5.72 17.44 2.34
CA LYS A 177 -4.69 18.49 2.15
C LYS A 177 -3.30 18.09 2.71
N GLY A 178 -3.05 16.80 2.90
CA GLY A 178 -1.83 16.25 3.52
C GLY A 178 -1.90 16.08 5.03
N THR A 179 -3.08 16.23 5.64
CA THR A 179 -3.25 15.97 7.08
C THR A 179 -3.59 14.52 7.39
N MET A 180 -3.91 13.72 6.37
CA MET A 180 -4.39 12.35 6.52
C MET A 180 -3.51 11.39 5.73
N THR A 181 -3.13 10.27 6.34
CA THR A 181 -2.31 9.21 5.76
C THR A 181 -3.04 7.88 5.66
N LEU A 182 -2.47 6.96 4.87
CA LEU A 182 -2.98 5.60 4.68
C LEU A 182 -2.14 4.54 5.41
N SER A 183 -1.16 4.95 6.23
CA SER A 183 -0.30 4.01 6.96
C SER A 183 -1.12 3.21 7.99
N PRO A 184 -1.10 1.86 7.94
CA PRO A 184 -1.88 1.02 8.86
C PRO A 184 -1.22 0.83 10.24
N TYR A 185 -0.01 1.36 10.40
CA TYR A 185 0.76 1.28 11.63
C TYR A 185 0.53 2.51 12.50
N HIS A 186 0.26 2.26 13.78
CA HIS A 186 0.02 3.26 14.82
C HIS A 186 1.07 3.12 15.94
N SER A 187 1.25 4.18 16.73
CA SER A 187 2.12 4.22 17.91
C SER A 187 3.57 3.85 17.59
N ASN A 188 4.34 4.76 16.97
CA ASN A 188 5.75 4.54 16.63
C ASN A 188 5.98 3.26 15.79
N ARG A 189 5.01 2.91 14.94
CA ARG A 189 4.95 1.69 14.12
C ARG A 189 4.93 0.35 14.88
N GLN A 190 4.62 0.35 16.17
CA GLN A 190 4.57 -0.89 16.95
C GLN A 190 3.24 -1.63 16.79
N LEU A 191 2.13 -0.91 16.60
CA LEU A 191 0.80 -1.49 16.54
C LEU A 191 0.28 -1.48 15.10
N MET A 192 -0.07 -2.67 14.58
CA MET A 192 -0.70 -2.82 13.28
C MET A 192 -2.22 -2.85 13.44
N SER A 193 -2.94 -1.96 12.75
CA SER A 193 -4.40 -2.02 12.71
C SER A 193 -4.86 -3.03 11.64
N PRO A 194 -5.49 -4.15 12.01
CA PRO A 194 -5.92 -5.17 11.05
C PRO A 194 -6.97 -4.63 10.07
N VAL A 195 -7.77 -3.65 10.50
CA VAL A 195 -8.84 -3.06 9.68
C VAL A 195 -8.29 -2.19 8.55
N ALA A 196 -7.23 -1.42 8.84
CA ALA A 196 -6.57 -0.59 7.84
C ALA A 196 -5.85 -1.46 6.79
N VAL A 197 -5.19 -2.54 7.24
CA VAL A 197 -4.52 -3.52 6.36
C VAL A 197 -5.54 -4.21 5.46
N ALA A 198 -6.67 -4.66 6.01
CA ALA A 198 -7.72 -5.30 5.22
C ALA A 198 -8.28 -4.37 4.13
N GLY A 199 -8.45 -3.08 4.43
CA GLY A 199 -8.90 -2.08 3.45
C GLY A 199 -7.89 -1.87 2.31
N LEU A 200 -6.60 -1.72 2.65
CA LEU A 200 -5.52 -1.62 1.67
C LEU A 200 -5.43 -2.89 0.80
N LEU A 201 -5.46 -4.07 1.41
CA LEU A 201 -5.44 -5.34 0.69
C LEU A 201 -6.62 -5.50 -0.25
N ALA A 202 -7.84 -5.20 0.21
CA ALA A 202 -9.04 -5.30 -0.61
C ALA A 202 -8.91 -4.45 -1.88
N THR A 203 -8.34 -3.25 -1.75
CA THR A 203 -8.09 -2.39 -2.91
C THR A 203 -6.98 -2.96 -3.81
N CYS A 204 -5.85 -3.40 -3.26
CA CYS A 204 -4.77 -3.98 -4.06
C CYS A 204 -5.19 -5.26 -4.80
N ILE A 205 -6.05 -6.09 -4.21
CA ILE A 205 -6.61 -7.27 -4.87
C ILE A 205 -7.57 -6.85 -5.99
N ALA A 206 -8.38 -5.82 -5.77
CA ALA A 206 -9.26 -5.27 -6.82
C ALA A 206 -8.47 -4.72 -8.02
N PHE A 207 -7.24 -4.22 -7.80
CA PHE A 207 -6.35 -3.74 -8.87
C PHE A 207 -5.66 -4.85 -9.68
N LEU A 208 -5.79 -6.13 -9.29
CA LEU A 208 -5.32 -7.24 -10.14
C LEU A 208 -6.08 -7.32 -11.47
N ASP A 209 -7.34 -6.88 -11.49
CA ASP A 209 -8.12 -6.66 -12.71
C ASP A 209 -8.65 -5.21 -12.79
N ALA A 210 -7.72 -4.27 -12.99
CA ALA A 210 -8.01 -2.84 -13.01
C ALA A 210 -8.97 -2.45 -14.16
N LYS A 211 -8.89 -3.11 -15.33
CA LYS A 211 -9.69 -2.76 -16.51
C LYS A 211 -11.17 -3.07 -16.34
N THR A 212 -11.53 -4.27 -15.89
CA THR A 212 -12.95 -4.66 -15.83
C THR A 212 -13.62 -4.17 -14.56
N LEU A 213 -12.89 -4.18 -13.45
CA LEU A 213 -13.44 -4.05 -12.12
C LEU A 213 -13.43 -2.59 -11.65
N ILE A 214 -12.28 -1.92 -11.79
CA ILE A 214 -12.10 -0.55 -11.31
C ILE A 214 -12.45 0.48 -12.39
N LEU A 215 -12.10 0.25 -13.65
CA LEU A 215 -12.43 1.17 -14.76
C LEU A 215 -13.80 0.88 -15.40
N GLY A 216 -14.40 -0.28 -15.10
CA GLY A 216 -15.70 -0.69 -15.61
C GLY A 216 -16.83 -0.54 -14.60
N LYS A 217 -17.14 -1.62 -13.87
CA LYS A 217 -18.42 -1.77 -13.14
C LYS A 217 -18.42 -1.24 -11.70
N SER A 218 -17.29 -1.29 -11.01
CA SER A 218 -17.24 -1.16 -9.55
C SER A 218 -16.17 -0.17 -9.06
N HIS A 219 -16.33 1.10 -9.45
CA HIS A 219 -15.48 2.20 -8.95
C HIS A 219 -15.55 2.35 -7.41
N TYR A 220 -16.66 1.94 -6.80
CA TYR A 220 -16.89 2.08 -5.36
C TYR A 220 -15.93 1.25 -4.50
N LEU A 221 -15.26 0.23 -5.05
CA LEU A 221 -14.28 -0.56 -4.31
C LEU A 221 -13.07 0.27 -3.84
N LEU A 222 -12.84 1.43 -4.47
CA LEU A 222 -11.85 2.40 -4.01
C LEU A 222 -12.22 2.99 -2.63
N TYR A 223 -13.51 3.02 -2.26
CA TYR A 223 -13.92 3.49 -0.92
C TYR A 223 -13.50 2.55 0.20
N SER A 224 -13.09 1.32 -0.09
CA SER A 224 -12.48 0.44 0.90
C SER A 224 -11.17 1.03 1.46
N LEU A 225 -10.52 1.98 0.77
CA LEU A 225 -9.39 2.74 1.32
C LEU A 225 -9.76 3.61 2.51
N VAL A 226 -11.04 3.97 2.69
CA VAL A 226 -11.47 4.87 3.78
C VAL A 226 -11.15 4.28 5.16
N THR A 227 -11.15 2.96 5.30
CA THR A 227 -10.82 2.30 6.58
C THR A 227 -9.35 2.46 6.98
N ALA A 228 -8.48 2.80 6.03
CA ALA A 228 -7.07 3.06 6.27
C ALA A 228 -6.75 4.55 6.45
N ILE A 229 -7.71 5.46 6.24
CA ILE A 229 -7.50 6.90 6.38
C ILE A 229 -7.39 7.28 7.87
N GLN A 230 -6.24 7.82 8.25
CA GLN A 230 -5.99 8.30 9.62
C GLN A 230 -5.35 9.70 9.63
N PRO A 231 -5.70 10.57 10.60
CA PRO A 231 -5.07 11.87 10.74
C PRO A 231 -3.64 11.74 11.28
N ARG A 232 -2.75 12.59 10.78
CA ARG A 232 -1.30 12.60 11.06
C ARG A 232 -0.83 13.77 11.92
N MET A 233 -1.73 14.70 12.19
CA MET A 233 -1.43 15.90 12.95
C MET A 233 -1.27 15.60 14.44
N LEU A 234 -0.20 16.15 15.03
CA LEU A 234 -0.02 16.20 16.48
C LEU A 234 -0.76 17.41 17.03
N VAL A 235 -1.78 17.16 17.84
CA VAL A 235 -2.56 18.18 18.54
C VAL A 235 -2.51 17.89 20.03
N THR A 236 -2.22 18.93 20.80
CA THR A 236 -2.17 18.87 22.26
C THR A 236 -3.41 19.50 22.87
N PHE A 237 -3.96 18.82 23.87
CA PHE A 237 -5.10 19.27 24.65
C PHE A 237 -4.74 19.38 26.13
N ASP A 238 -5.42 20.27 26.83
CA ASP A 238 -5.37 20.36 28.30
C ASP A 238 -6.32 19.34 28.95
N GLU A 239 -6.29 19.22 30.29
CA GLU A 239 -7.18 18.34 31.07
C GLU A 239 -8.68 18.64 30.84
N GLN A 240 -8.99 19.89 30.45
CA GLN A 240 -10.34 20.35 30.11
C GLN A 240 -10.71 20.14 28.64
N LEU A 241 -9.91 19.40 27.87
CA LEU A 241 -10.08 19.13 26.44
C LEU A 241 -10.01 20.38 25.53
N ASN A 242 -9.50 21.48 26.05
CA ASN A 242 -9.24 22.69 25.26
C ASN A 242 -7.92 22.55 24.49
N PRO A 243 -7.84 22.98 23.22
CA PRO A 243 -6.60 22.94 22.45
C PRO A 243 -5.57 23.87 23.09
N LEU A 244 -4.41 23.32 23.43
CA LEU A 244 -3.32 24.06 24.07
C LEU A 244 -2.11 24.10 23.13
N PRO A 245 -1.69 25.27 22.63
CA PRO A 245 -0.51 25.38 21.79
C PRO A 245 0.76 25.27 22.65
N VAL A 246 1.42 24.12 22.57
CA VAL A 246 2.70 23.85 23.24
C VAL A 246 3.82 23.71 22.21
N SER A 247 5.01 24.15 22.60
CA SER A 247 6.22 24.01 21.79
C SER A 247 6.73 22.57 21.82
N VAL A 248 6.87 21.97 20.64
CA VAL A 248 7.35 20.60 20.42
C VAL A 248 8.60 20.61 19.56
N ARG A 249 9.55 19.74 19.88
CA ARG A 249 10.75 19.47 19.07
C ARG A 249 10.46 18.27 18.17
N VAL A 250 10.45 18.49 16.87
CA VAL A 250 10.27 17.42 15.88
C VAL A 250 11.61 17.11 15.25
N GLY A 251 12.00 15.83 15.22
CA GLY A 251 13.26 15.37 14.64
C GLY A 251 13.17 13.94 14.14
N GLN A 252 14.24 13.44 13.54
CA GLN A 252 14.29 12.06 13.05
C GLN A 252 14.35 11.08 14.22
N ALA A 253 13.52 10.04 14.15
CA ALA A 253 13.50 8.97 15.15
C ALA A 253 14.84 8.23 15.20
N VAL A 254 15.40 8.09 16.40
CA VAL A 254 16.60 7.28 16.65
C VAL A 254 16.30 6.27 17.74
N ASP A 255 16.88 5.08 17.58
CA ASP A 255 16.76 4.04 18.59
C ASP A 255 17.65 4.38 19.80
N VAL A 256 17.06 4.22 20.97
CA VAL A 256 17.57 4.74 22.24
C VAL A 256 18.46 3.71 22.94
N VAL A 257 18.45 2.47 22.44
CA VAL A 257 19.20 1.34 22.97
C VAL A 257 20.70 1.61 22.90
N GLY A 258 21.38 1.59 24.06
CA GLY A 258 22.84 1.77 24.17
C GLY A 258 23.32 3.19 24.45
N GLN A 259 22.43 4.17 24.58
CA GLN A 259 22.80 5.53 25.01
C GLN A 259 22.88 5.62 26.54
N ALA A 260 24.01 6.13 27.06
CA ALA A 260 24.18 6.38 28.49
C ALA A 260 23.57 7.74 28.89
N GLY A 261 22.85 7.80 30.02
CA GLY A 261 22.30 9.04 30.60
C GLY A 261 20.78 9.14 30.48
N LYS A 262 20.25 10.35 30.21
CA LYS A 262 18.85 10.59 29.80
C LYS A 262 18.79 10.59 28.27
N PRO A 263 18.48 9.45 27.65
CA PRO A 263 18.68 9.30 26.23
C PRO A 263 17.51 9.97 25.47
N LYS A 264 17.82 10.68 24.39
CA LYS A 264 16.83 11.38 23.56
C LYS A 264 16.40 10.48 22.41
N THR A 265 15.12 10.48 22.09
CA THR A 265 14.56 9.64 21.02
C THR A 265 14.64 10.29 19.65
N ILE A 266 15.04 11.57 19.59
CA ILE A 266 15.13 12.38 18.37
C ILE A 266 16.55 12.87 18.09
N THR A 267 16.88 12.95 16.80
CA THR A 267 18.07 13.65 16.29
C THR A 267 17.67 14.73 15.29
N GLY A 268 18.49 15.79 15.18
CA GLY A 268 18.26 16.89 14.23
C GLY A 268 16.90 17.56 14.40
N PHE A 269 16.65 18.16 15.57
CA PHE A 269 15.33 18.69 15.90
C PHE A 269 15.11 20.13 15.40
N GLN A 270 13.87 20.42 15.04
CA GLN A 270 13.35 21.77 14.85
C GLN A 270 12.20 22.00 15.83
N THR A 271 12.18 23.16 16.49
CA THR A 271 11.10 23.53 17.39
C THR A 271 9.93 24.10 16.58
N HIS A 272 8.76 23.49 16.75
CA HIS A 272 7.50 23.92 16.18
C HIS A 272 6.47 24.13 17.29
N THR A 273 5.41 24.87 17.00
CA THR A 273 4.25 25.01 17.89
C THR A 273 3.12 24.15 17.39
N THR A 274 2.46 23.42 18.30
CA THR A 274 1.30 22.58 17.96
C THR A 274 0.11 23.43 17.49
N PRO A 275 -0.65 22.98 16.47
CA PRO A 275 -0.62 21.66 15.83
C PRO A 275 0.44 21.51 14.73
N VAL A 276 1.15 20.37 14.72
CA VAL A 276 2.24 20.08 13.74
C VAL A 276 1.92 18.82 12.94
N LEU A 277 2.29 18.81 11.66
CA LEU A 277 2.29 17.60 10.84
C LEU A 277 3.63 16.89 10.97
N LEU A 278 3.62 15.66 11.48
CA LEU A 278 4.83 14.85 11.62
C LEU A 278 5.16 14.18 10.29
N SER A 279 6.37 14.29 9.75
CA SER A 279 6.78 13.54 8.56
C SER A 279 7.11 12.08 8.88
N HIS A 280 7.45 11.28 7.86
CA HIS A 280 7.45 9.82 8.01
C HIS A 280 8.78 9.43 8.64
N GLY A 281 8.76 8.82 9.83
CA GLY A 281 9.97 8.57 10.61
C GLY A 281 10.43 9.78 11.45
N GLU A 282 9.65 10.85 11.50
CA GLU A 282 9.84 11.91 12.49
C GLU A 282 9.14 11.54 13.80
N ARG A 283 9.73 11.98 14.91
CA ARG A 283 9.20 11.88 16.27
C ARG A 283 9.15 13.27 16.88
N ALA A 284 8.17 13.47 17.75
CA ALA A 284 8.02 14.69 18.53
C ALA A 284 8.35 14.44 20.01
N GLU A 285 9.04 15.40 20.62
CA GLU A 285 9.23 15.51 22.06
C GLU A 285 8.79 16.91 22.52
N LEU A 286 8.35 17.06 23.76
CA LEU A 286 8.03 18.37 24.31
C LEU A 286 9.31 19.21 24.47
N ALA A 287 9.23 20.51 24.16
CA ALA A 287 10.36 21.43 24.33
C ALA A 287 10.49 21.95 25.77
N THR A 288 9.37 21.98 26.52
CA THR A 288 9.20 22.59 27.83
C THR A 288 8.70 21.57 28.85
N ASP A 289 9.24 21.61 30.07
CA ASP A 289 8.89 20.70 31.18
C ASP A 289 7.64 21.14 31.97
N GLU A 290 7.00 22.26 31.56
CA GLU A 290 5.77 22.81 32.18
C GLU A 290 4.58 21.83 32.12
N TYR A 291 4.58 20.95 31.11
CA TYR A 291 3.52 20.00 30.86
C TYR A 291 4.08 18.59 30.77
N THR A 292 3.41 17.65 31.43
CA THR A 292 3.71 16.22 31.34
C THR A 292 2.66 15.55 30.45
N PRO A 293 3.06 14.81 29.42
CA PRO A 293 2.11 14.10 28.57
C PRO A 293 1.63 12.83 29.30
N LEU A 294 0.32 12.55 29.22
CA LEU A 294 -0.24 11.32 29.79
C LEU A 294 0.22 10.08 29.03
N THR A 295 0.51 10.21 27.74
CA THR A 295 1.03 9.14 26.89
C THR A 295 2.53 9.34 26.63
N PRO A 296 3.34 8.26 26.68
CA PRO A 296 4.76 8.33 26.36
C PRO A 296 5.03 8.60 24.86
N ILE A 297 3.99 8.48 24.02
CA ILE A 297 4.07 8.68 22.57
C ILE A 297 3.35 9.98 22.21
N MET A 298 4.06 10.86 21.51
CA MET A 298 3.54 12.15 21.01
C MET A 298 3.06 12.03 19.57
N GLU A 299 1.99 11.25 19.34
CA GLU A 299 1.37 11.06 18.02
C GLU A 299 -0.14 11.33 18.11
N GLY A 300 -0.70 12.01 17.10
CA GLY A 300 -2.14 12.26 17.02
C GLY A 300 -2.63 13.23 18.11
N PHE A 301 -3.51 12.76 18.97
CA PHE A 301 -4.10 13.56 20.05
C PHE A 301 -3.43 13.23 21.38
N VAL A 302 -2.77 14.22 21.97
CA VAL A 302 -2.09 14.07 23.26
C VAL A 302 -2.73 14.99 24.29
N ILE A 303 -3.12 14.42 25.42
CA ILE A 303 -3.58 15.19 26.58
C ILE A 303 -2.36 15.47 27.46
N LEU A 304 -2.15 16.75 27.73
CA LEU A 304 -1.10 17.28 28.58
C LEU A 304 -1.67 17.61 29.95
N LYS A 305 -0.91 17.24 30.98
CA LYS A 305 -1.18 17.59 32.37
C LYS A 305 -0.20 18.66 32.81
N LYS A 306 -0.68 19.71 33.48
CA LYS A 306 0.21 20.73 34.06
C LYS A 306 1.08 20.08 35.13
N ASN A 307 2.38 20.30 35.05
CA ASN A 307 3.33 19.70 35.98
C ASN A 307 3.32 20.48 37.30
N ALA A 308 2.91 19.83 38.40
CA ALA A 308 2.78 20.46 39.71
C ALA A 308 4.12 20.67 40.44
N GLU A 309 5.21 20.07 39.94
CA GLU A 309 6.55 20.14 40.57
C GLU A 309 7.35 21.38 40.14
N VAL A 310 6.91 22.13 39.12
CA VAL A 310 7.61 23.33 38.60
C VAL A 310 7.11 24.62 39.27
N ASP A 311 5.91 24.60 39.86
CA ASP A 311 5.32 25.71 40.60
C ASP A 311 5.68 25.70 42.12
N ALA A 312 6.65 24.87 42.55
CA ALA A 312 7.12 24.75 43.94
C ALA A 312 8.59 25.18 44.13
#